data_AF-A0A702KV22-F1
#
_entry.id   AF-A0A702KV22-F1
#
_cell.length_a   1.000
_cell.length_b   1.000
_cell.length_c   1.000
_cell.angle_alpha   90.00
_cell.angle_beta   90.00
_cell.angle_gamma   90.00
#
_symmetry.space_group_name_H-M   'P 1'
#
loop_
_entity.id
_entity.type
_entity.pdbx_description
1 polymer ?
#
loop_
_entity_poly.entity_id
_entity_poly.type
_entity_poly.pdbx_seq_one_letter_code
_entity_poly.pdbx_strand_id
1 'polypeptide(L)'
;MELKEKIDIYKLCIDMADKTSERRLKTNAFIIAINTGLISLNSYLSTAGLSQTAWSSIICLVCIIVNLYWMFLVSTYKKINEAKYKTINKIENDNNFPFKPFNEEYDYLKSKRYFHLTSIERLIPLTLIILNIIIILFTFNSETKPIPQTTIINIISERA
;
A
#
# COMPACT_ATOMS: atom_id res chain seq x y z
N MET A 1 5.18 -40.12 16.99
CA MET A 1 5.16 -38.74 17.46
C MET A 1 4.07 -38.61 18.50
N GLU A 2 4.45 -38.29 19.74
CA GLU A 2 3.52 -38.13 20.85
C GLU A 2 2.58 -36.94 20.61
N LEU A 3 1.42 -36.91 21.28
CA LEU A 3 0.46 -35.81 21.14
C LEU A 3 1.10 -34.45 21.48
N LYS A 4 1.99 -34.44 22.47
CA LYS A 4 2.72 -33.24 22.88
C LYS A 4 3.58 -32.67 21.74
N GLU A 5 4.36 -33.52 21.07
CA GLU A 5 5.20 -33.13 19.93
C GLU A 5 4.36 -32.59 18.75
N LYS A 6 3.20 -33.20 18.49
CA LYS A 6 2.22 -32.71 17.50
C LYS A 6 1.71 -31.31 17.82
N ILE A 7 1.37 -31.07 19.08
CA ILE A 7 0.92 -29.77 19.56
C ILE A 7 2.04 -28.74 19.46
N ASP A 8 3.29 -29.11 19.74
CA ASP A 8 4.42 -28.18 19.65
C ASP A 8 4.71 -27.73 18.21
N ILE A 9 4.66 -28.66 17.24
CA ILE A 9 4.74 -28.32 15.81
C ILE A 9 3.58 -27.40 15.40
N TYR A 10 2.37 -27.73 15.84
CA TYR A 10 1.18 -26.92 15.56
C TYR A 10 1.31 -25.49 16.11
N LYS A 11 1.77 -25.33 17.36
CA LYS A 11 2.06 -24.02 17.96
C LYS A 11 3.11 -23.24 17.16
N LEU A 12 4.18 -23.90 16.71
CA LEU A 12 5.20 -23.27 15.87
C LEU A 12 4.61 -22.79 14.53
N CYS A 13 3.73 -23.58 13.91
CA CYS A 13 3.05 -23.17 12.69
C CYS A 13 2.16 -21.93 12.87
N ILE A 14 1.44 -21.84 14.00
CA ILE A 14 0.62 -20.67 14.34
C ILE A 14 1.51 -19.44 14.54
N ASP A 15 2.56 -19.55 15.34
CA ASP A 15 3.52 -18.47 15.58
C ASP A 15 4.16 -17.98 14.27
N MET A 16 4.50 -18.88 13.35
CA MET A 16 4.98 -18.52 12.02
C MET A 16 3.94 -17.82 11.15
N ALA A 17 2.65 -18.16 11.29
CA ALA A 17 1.56 -17.47 10.59
C ALA A 17 1.39 -16.04 11.13
N ASP A 18 1.37 -15.90 12.45
CA ASP A 18 1.23 -14.60 13.12
C ASP A 18 2.40 -13.64 12.80
N LYS A 19 3.64 -14.12 12.92
CA LYS A 19 4.85 -13.36 12.52
C LYS A 19 4.81 -12.87 11.07
N THR A 20 4.12 -13.58 10.17
CA THR A 20 3.97 -13.15 8.78
C THR A 20 2.96 -12.02 8.65
N SER A 21 1.85 -12.11 9.39
CA SER A 21 0.87 -11.03 9.50
C SER A 21 1.50 -9.78 10.11
N GLU A 22 2.30 -9.89 11.17
CA GLU A 22 3.05 -8.76 11.73
C GLU A 22 4.01 -8.14 10.71
N ARG A 23 4.75 -8.98 9.95
CA ARG A 23 5.68 -8.50 8.92
C ARG A 23 4.96 -7.71 7.83
N ARG A 24 3.77 -8.15 7.41
CA ARG A 24 2.91 -7.42 6.46
C ARG A 24 2.53 -6.05 7.01
N LEU A 25 2.10 -5.96 8.28
CA LEU A 25 1.76 -4.68 8.91
C LEU A 25 2.96 -3.72 8.94
N LYS A 26 4.14 -4.23 9.31
CA LYS A 26 5.40 -3.45 9.31
C LYS A 26 5.75 -2.94 7.91
N THR A 27 5.66 -3.78 6.87
CA THR A 27 5.95 -3.31 5.51
C THR A 27 4.91 -2.31 5.01
N ASN A 28 3.63 -2.50 5.34
CA ASN A 28 2.59 -1.51 4.99
C ASN A 28 2.89 -0.15 5.62
N ALA A 29 3.22 -0.09 6.91
CA ALA A 29 3.59 1.15 7.59
C ALA A 29 4.84 1.82 6.97
N PHE A 30 5.85 1.02 6.63
CA PHE A 30 7.06 1.50 5.96
C PHE A 30 6.77 2.14 4.60
N ILE A 31 5.92 1.51 3.78
CA ILE A 31 5.54 2.04 2.46
C ILE A 31 4.73 3.35 2.61
N ILE A 32 3.86 3.46 3.62
CA ILE A 32 3.14 4.71 3.93
C ILE A 32 4.13 5.83 4.28
N ALA A 33 5.16 5.52 5.08
CA ALA A 33 6.19 6.50 5.44
C ALA A 33 6.97 6.98 4.20
N ILE A 34 7.36 6.07 3.29
CA ILE A 34 7.99 6.43 2.01
C ILE A 34 7.09 7.36 1.20
N ASN A 35 5.81 7.02 1.02
CA ASN A 35 4.87 7.85 0.26
C ASN A 35 4.73 9.24 0.88
N THR A 36 4.58 9.32 2.20
CA THR A 36 4.47 10.59 2.92
C THR A 36 5.72 11.44 2.76
N GLY A 37 6.91 10.83 2.86
CA GLY A 37 8.19 11.50 2.65
C GLY A 37 8.35 12.02 1.22
N LEU A 38 8.00 11.22 0.21
CA LEU A 38 8.08 11.63 -1.21
C LEU A 38 7.10 12.75 -1.54
N ILE A 39 5.86 12.69 -1.05
CA ILE A 39 4.87 13.76 -1.25
C ILE A 39 5.33 15.06 -0.57
N SER A 40 5.88 14.97 0.64
CA SER A 40 6.42 16.12 1.37
C SER A 40 7.63 16.74 0.64
N LEU A 41 8.53 15.89 0.14
CA LEU A 41 9.66 16.32 -0.69
C LEU A 41 9.19 17.01 -1.97
N ASN A 42 8.15 16.47 -2.62
CA ASN A 42 7.56 17.07 -3.81
C ASN A 42 7.04 18.48 -3.50
N SER A 43 6.28 18.63 -2.41
CA SER A 43 5.74 19.92 -1.99
C SER A 43 6.85 20.92 -1.66
N TYR A 44 7.91 20.51 -0.97
CA TYR A 44 9.06 21.37 -0.64
C TYR A 44 9.80 21.85 -1.89
N LEU A 45 10.18 20.92 -2.79
CA LEU A 45 10.87 21.28 -4.03
C LEU A 45 10.03 22.20 -4.92
N SER A 46 8.71 22.08 -4.83
CA SER A 46 7.80 22.94 -5.57
C SER A 46 7.87 24.40 -5.15
N THR A 47 8.08 24.64 -3.86
CA THR A 47 8.24 25.99 -3.31
C THR A 47 9.65 26.56 -3.52
N ALA A 48 10.64 25.71 -3.81
CA ALA A 48 12.04 26.10 -3.94
C ALA A 48 12.43 26.64 -5.33
N GLY A 49 11.50 26.74 -6.28
CA GLY A 49 11.72 27.38 -7.59
C GLY A 49 12.50 26.53 -8.60
N LEU A 50 12.66 25.21 -8.37
CA LEU A 50 13.16 24.29 -9.39
C LEU A 50 12.12 24.14 -10.51
N SER A 51 12.51 23.53 -11.65
CA SER A 51 11.58 23.19 -12.74
C SER A 51 10.47 22.27 -12.23
N GLN A 52 9.37 22.90 -11.80
CA GLN A 52 8.23 22.32 -11.09
C GLN A 52 7.76 21.03 -11.74
N THR A 53 7.63 21.05 -13.06
CA THR A 53 7.04 19.96 -13.84
C THR A 53 7.96 18.76 -14.00
N ALA A 54 9.24 18.99 -14.21
CA ALA A 54 10.20 17.89 -14.41
C ALA A 54 10.36 17.09 -13.12
N TRP A 55 10.66 17.75 -11.99
CA TRP A 55 10.86 17.06 -10.71
C TRP A 55 9.56 16.49 -10.15
N SER A 56 8.44 17.21 -10.25
CA SER A 56 7.17 16.69 -9.76
C SER A 56 6.70 15.46 -10.53
N SER A 57 6.93 15.41 -11.85
CA SER A 57 6.59 14.23 -12.65
C SER A 57 7.42 13.02 -12.23
N ILE A 58 8.73 13.20 -11.99
CA ILE A 58 9.62 12.13 -11.56
C ILE A 58 9.19 11.59 -10.18
N ILE A 59 8.94 12.47 -9.20
CA ILE A 59 8.55 12.04 -7.86
C ILE A 59 7.18 11.33 -7.87
N CYS A 60 6.22 11.86 -8.61
CA CYS A 60 4.91 11.21 -8.76
C CYS A 60 5.03 9.84 -9.43
N LEU A 61 5.90 9.68 -10.43
CA LEU A 61 6.16 8.39 -11.06
C LEU A 61 6.76 7.38 -10.06
N VAL A 62 7.72 7.81 -9.24
CA VAL A 62 8.29 6.97 -8.17
C VAL A 62 7.20 6.56 -7.17
N CYS A 63 6.33 7.49 -6.76
CA CYS A 63 5.20 7.16 -5.88
C CYS A 63 4.27 6.12 -6.50
N ILE A 64 3.93 6.25 -7.79
CA ILE A 64 3.11 5.27 -8.50
C ILE A 64 3.76 3.89 -8.49
N ILE A 65 5.06 3.81 -8.81
CA ILE A 65 5.82 2.54 -8.80
C ILE A 65 5.83 1.90 -7.41
N VAL A 66 6.06 2.69 -6.36
CA VAL A 66 6.04 2.22 -4.97
C VAL A 66 4.65 1.66 -4.60
N ASN A 67 3.57 2.30 -5.01
CA ASN A 67 2.21 1.83 -4.75
C ASN A 67 1.83 0.58 -5.58
N LEU A 68 2.34 0.46 -6.81
CA LEU A 68 2.23 -0.79 -7.59
C LEU A 68 2.93 -1.94 -6.86
N TYR A 69 4.15 -1.71 -6.38
CA TYR A 69 4.88 -2.68 -5.56
C TYR A 69 4.11 -3.07 -4.30
N TRP A 70 3.49 -2.09 -3.62
CA TRP A 70 2.65 -2.35 -2.45
C TRP A 70 1.49 -3.30 -2.77
N MET A 71 0.78 -3.09 -3.88
CA MET A 71 -0.32 -3.98 -4.29
C MET A 71 0.16 -5.42 -4.55
N PHE A 72 1.33 -5.60 -5.17
CA PHE A 72 1.94 -6.92 -5.34
C PHE A 72 2.28 -7.55 -4.00
N LEU A 73 2.87 -6.79 -3.10
CA LEU A 73 3.29 -7.26 -1.79
C LEU A 73 2.10 -7.74 -0.94
N VAL A 74 1.02 -6.96 -0.87
CA VAL A 74 -0.22 -7.33 -0.18
C VAL A 74 -0.80 -8.62 -0.76
N SER A 75 -0.75 -8.77 -2.09
CA SER A 75 -1.23 -9.96 -2.79
C SER A 75 -0.41 -11.21 -2.46
N THR A 76 0.91 -11.06 -2.37
CA THR A 76 1.83 -12.15 -2.02
C THR A 76 1.63 -12.58 -0.57
N TYR A 77 1.55 -11.64 0.38
CA TYR A 77 1.30 -11.98 1.78
C TYR A 77 -0.05 -12.66 1.98
N LYS A 78 -1.09 -12.23 1.25
CA LYS A 78 -2.39 -12.94 1.26
C LYS A 78 -2.22 -14.41 0.89
N LYS A 79 -1.56 -14.71 -0.24
CA LYS A 79 -1.35 -16.09 -0.70
C LYS A 79 -0.53 -16.93 0.28
N ILE A 80 0.52 -16.35 0.87
CA ILE A 80 1.35 -17.03 1.87
C ILE A 80 0.52 -17.37 3.11
N ASN A 81 -0.26 -16.42 3.62
CA ASN A 81 -1.11 -16.64 4.79
C ASN A 81 -2.18 -17.70 4.49
N GLU A 82 -2.84 -17.64 3.33
CA GLU A 82 -3.80 -18.68 2.91
C GLU A 82 -3.17 -20.08 2.90
N ALA A 83 -1.94 -20.22 2.37
CA ALA A 83 -1.23 -21.49 2.37
C ALA A 83 -0.88 -21.97 3.79
N LYS A 84 -0.46 -21.06 4.68
CA LYS A 84 -0.17 -21.37 6.09
C LYS A 84 -1.41 -21.82 6.83
N TYR A 85 -2.52 -21.08 6.76
CA TYR A 85 -3.77 -21.46 7.41
C TYR A 85 -4.35 -22.77 6.86
N LYS A 86 -4.24 -23.01 5.55
CA LYS A 86 -4.61 -24.32 4.96
C LYS A 86 -3.78 -25.47 5.55
N THR A 87 -2.50 -25.23 5.79
CA THR A 87 -1.60 -26.21 6.40
C THR A 87 -1.95 -26.44 7.88
N ILE A 88 -2.23 -25.37 8.64
CA ILE A 88 -2.68 -25.45 10.03
C ILE A 88 -3.98 -26.26 10.14
N ASN A 89 -4.98 -25.98 9.31
CA ASN A 89 -6.25 -26.72 9.29
C ASN A 89 -6.04 -28.19 8.94
N LYS A 90 -5.11 -28.48 8.02
CA LYS A 90 -4.73 -29.86 7.68
C LYS A 90 -4.09 -30.57 8.88
N ILE A 91 -3.17 -29.91 9.60
CA ILE A 91 -2.54 -30.47 10.81
C ILE A 91 -3.59 -30.81 11.87
N GLU A 92 -4.58 -29.94 12.11
CA GLU A 92 -5.67 -30.19 13.05
C GLU A 92 -6.51 -31.43 12.67
N ASN A 93 -6.80 -31.59 11.38
CA ASN A 93 -7.59 -32.70 10.87
C ASN A 93 -6.82 -34.03 10.87
N ASP A 94 -5.59 -34.03 10.35
CA ASP A 94 -4.76 -35.23 10.23
C ASP A 94 -4.37 -35.81 11.60
N ASN A 95 -4.22 -34.95 12.63
CA ASN A 95 -3.91 -35.38 13.99
C ASN A 95 -5.13 -35.61 14.87
N ASN A 96 -6.33 -35.36 14.34
CA ASN A 96 -7.61 -35.50 15.02
C ASN A 96 -7.61 -34.88 16.42
N PHE A 97 -7.13 -33.63 16.51
CA PHE A 97 -7.10 -32.92 17.78
C PHE A 97 -8.52 -32.78 18.36
N PRO A 98 -8.67 -32.86 19.69
CA PRO A 98 -9.98 -32.74 20.35
C PRO A 98 -10.61 -31.37 20.14
N PHE A 99 -9.81 -30.35 19.85
CA PHE A 99 -10.24 -29.00 19.55
C PHE A 99 -9.55 -28.49 18.28
N LYS A 100 -10.32 -27.88 17.37
CA LYS A 100 -9.86 -27.48 16.01
C LYS A 100 -10.23 -26.03 15.70
N PRO A 101 -9.66 -25.06 16.44
CA PRO A 101 -10.10 -23.67 16.40
C PRO A 101 -9.97 -23.04 15.01
N PHE A 102 -8.93 -23.34 14.25
CA PHE A 102 -8.73 -22.71 12.93
C PHE A 102 -9.60 -23.35 11.84
N ASN A 103 -10.01 -24.62 11.99
CA ASN A 103 -11.08 -25.17 11.16
C ASN A 103 -12.42 -24.49 11.48
N GLU A 104 -12.78 -24.34 12.75
CA GLU A 104 -14.02 -23.67 13.18
C GLU A 104 -14.07 -22.21 12.69
N GLU A 105 -12.96 -21.47 12.83
CA GLU A 105 -12.83 -20.10 12.31
C GLU A 105 -13.01 -20.07 10.78
N TYR A 106 -12.37 -20.98 10.05
CA TYR A 106 -12.47 -21.04 8.60
C TYR A 106 -13.90 -21.31 8.12
N ASP A 107 -14.60 -22.26 8.75
CA ASP A 107 -15.99 -22.59 8.42
C ASP A 107 -16.93 -21.42 8.73
N TYR A 108 -16.70 -20.74 9.86
CA TYR A 108 -17.45 -19.54 10.23
C TYR A 108 -17.25 -18.42 9.19
N LEU A 109 -16.00 -18.09 8.83
CA LEU A 109 -15.69 -17.05 7.85
C LEU A 109 -16.26 -17.36 6.46
N LYS A 110 -16.23 -18.64 6.06
CA LYS A 110 -16.82 -19.11 4.80
C LYS A 110 -18.33 -18.93 4.79
N SER A 111 -19.02 -19.22 5.90
CA SER A 111 -20.47 -19.03 6.02
C SER A 111 -20.89 -17.56 5.89
N LYS A 112 -20.03 -16.62 6.32
CA LYS A 112 -20.32 -15.18 6.34
C LYS A 112 -19.90 -14.43 5.07
N ARG A 113 -19.33 -15.10 4.06
CA ARG A 113 -18.74 -14.46 2.86
C ARG A 113 -17.85 -13.28 3.24
N TYR A 114 -16.97 -13.51 4.21
CA TYR A 114 -16.17 -12.46 4.84
C TYR A 114 -15.36 -11.64 3.83
N PHE A 115 -15.39 -10.32 4.00
CA PHE A 115 -14.54 -9.40 3.24
C PHE A 115 -13.09 -9.50 3.74
N HIS A 116 -12.18 -9.95 2.87
CA HIS A 116 -10.77 -10.01 3.22
C HIS A 116 -10.20 -8.61 3.49
N LEU A 117 -9.47 -8.47 4.58
CA LEU A 117 -8.68 -7.28 4.93
C LEU A 117 -7.79 -6.79 3.77
N THR A 118 -7.30 -7.73 2.94
CA THR A 118 -6.56 -7.45 1.70
C THR A 118 -7.30 -6.51 0.74
N SER A 119 -8.63 -6.59 0.66
CA SER A 119 -9.41 -5.69 -0.20
C SER A 119 -9.28 -4.25 0.27
N ILE A 120 -9.38 -4.00 1.58
CA ILE A 120 -9.23 -2.67 2.18
C ILE A 120 -7.78 -2.18 2.01
N GLU A 121 -6.80 -3.03 2.27
CA GLU A 121 -5.39 -2.66 2.11
C GLU A 121 -4.98 -2.35 0.68
N ARG A 122 -5.67 -2.89 -0.33
CA ARG A 122 -5.43 -2.55 -1.74
C ARG A 122 -6.07 -1.21 -2.14
N LEU A 123 -7.08 -0.73 -1.42
CA LEU A 123 -7.68 0.57 -1.70
C LEU A 123 -6.70 1.71 -1.41
N ILE A 124 -5.89 1.59 -0.36
CA ILE A 124 -4.92 2.63 0.03
C ILE A 124 -3.92 2.96 -1.10
N PRO A 125 -3.13 2.00 -1.64
CA PRO A 125 -2.22 2.29 -2.75
C PRO A 125 -2.95 2.78 -4.01
N LEU A 126 -4.18 2.30 -4.27
CA LEU A 126 -4.97 2.79 -5.39
C LEU A 126 -5.31 4.28 -5.24
N THR A 127 -5.72 4.72 -4.06
CA THR A 127 -6.00 6.15 -3.80
C THR A 127 -4.75 7.01 -3.98
N LEU A 128 -3.57 6.51 -3.55
CA LEU A 128 -2.31 7.22 -3.73
C LEU A 128 -1.87 7.29 -5.20
N ILE A 129 -2.11 6.24 -5.98
CA ILE A 129 -1.87 6.26 -7.44
C ILE A 129 -2.75 7.33 -8.11
N ILE A 130 -4.05 7.33 -7.81
CA ILE A 130 -4.99 8.31 -8.35
C ILE A 130 -4.56 9.74 -7.99
N LEU A 131 -4.19 9.97 -6.73
CA LEU A 131 -3.69 11.26 -6.27
C LEU A 131 -2.46 11.73 -7.07
N ASN A 132 -1.46 10.87 -7.27
CA ASN A 132 -0.25 11.22 -8.01
C ASN A 132 -0.55 11.48 -9.50
N ILE A 133 -1.49 10.75 -10.11
CA ILE A 133 -1.95 11.03 -11.49
C ILE A 133 -2.59 12.42 -11.58
N ILE A 134 -3.44 12.79 -10.62
CA ILE A 134 -4.07 14.11 -10.56
C ILE A 134 -3.01 15.22 -10.44
N ILE A 135 -1.99 15.03 -9.59
CA ILE A 135 -0.89 16.00 -9.42
C ILE A 135 -0.13 16.21 -10.74
N ILE A 136 0.16 15.12 -11.46
CA ILE A 136 0.82 15.19 -12.77
C ILE A 136 -0.05 16.02 -13.74
N LEU A 137 -1.33 15.67 -13.87
CA LEU A 137 -2.26 16.38 -14.77
C LEU A 137 -2.36 17.87 -14.43
N PHE A 138 -2.45 18.22 -13.15
CA PHE A 138 -2.53 19.61 -12.72
C PHE A 138 -1.25 20.40 -13.04
N THR A 139 -0.10 19.77 -12.84
CA THR A 139 1.20 20.39 -13.11
C THR A 139 1.38 20.68 -14.61
N PHE A 140 1.02 19.73 -15.48
CA PHE A 140 1.06 19.92 -16.94
C PHE A 140 0.08 21.01 -17.43
N ASN A 141 -1.12 21.09 -16.85
CA ASN A 141 -2.08 22.14 -17.19
C ASN A 141 -1.66 23.54 -16.71
N SER A 142 -0.78 23.63 -15.71
CA SER A 142 -0.33 24.91 -15.17
C SER A 142 0.75 25.57 -16.03
N GLU A 143 1.57 24.79 -16.73
CA GLU A 143 2.57 25.33 -17.68
C GLU A 143 1.96 25.95 -18.94
N THR A 144 0.74 25.52 -19.33
CA THR A 144 0.09 26.00 -20.56
C THR A 144 -0.60 27.36 -20.39
N LYS A 145 -0.73 27.87 -19.17
CA LYS A 145 -1.20 29.25 -18.94
C LYS A 145 -0.03 30.21 -19.14
N PRO A 146 0.01 31.01 -20.22
CA PRO A 146 1.01 32.06 -20.33
C PRO A 146 0.84 33.00 -19.13
N ILE A 147 1.96 33.32 -18.47
CA ILE A 147 2.02 34.40 -17.48
C ILE A 147 1.48 35.64 -18.19
N PRO A 148 0.37 36.24 -17.74
CA PRO A 148 -0.14 37.45 -18.37
C PRO A 148 0.96 38.50 -18.23
N GLN A 149 1.55 38.92 -19.35
CA GLN A 149 2.47 40.07 -19.43
C GLN A 149 1.67 41.34 -19.16
N THR A 150 1.12 41.47 -17.97
CA THR A 150 0.28 42.60 -17.63
C THR A 150 1.17 43.72 -17.11
N THR A 151 1.16 44.81 -17.88
CA THR A 151 0.98 46.19 -17.38
C THR A 151 2.21 47.10 -17.43
N ILE A 152 3.46 46.64 -17.29
CA ILE A 152 4.60 47.59 -17.21
C ILE A 152 4.83 48.34 -18.53
N ILE A 153 4.67 47.69 -19.69
CA ILE A 153 4.97 48.30 -20.99
C ILE A 153 3.89 49.34 -21.39
N ASN A 154 2.62 49.08 -21.08
CA ASN A 154 1.54 50.01 -21.46
C ASN A 154 1.50 51.28 -20.60
N ILE A 155 1.91 51.24 -19.33
CA ILE A 155 1.96 52.44 -18.49
C ILE A 155 3.01 53.45 -19.00
N ILE A 156 4.10 52.98 -19.60
CA ILE A 156 5.15 53.85 -20.13
C ILE A 156 4.76 54.37 -21.53
N SER A 157 4.08 53.55 -22.34
CA SER A 157 3.60 53.96 -23.66
C SER A 157 2.42 54.93 -23.63
N GLU A 158 1.59 54.94 -22.58
CA GLU A 158 0.52 55.95 -22.42
C GLU A 158 1.01 57.26 -21.80
N ARG A 159 2.23 57.30 -21.25
CA ARG A 159 2.84 58.48 -20.63
C ARG A 159 3.93 59.16 -21.47
N ALA A 160 4.23 58.64 -22.66
CA ALA A 160 5.15 59.22 -23.64
C ALA A 160 4.36 59.89 -24.77
#